data_AF-A0A7S1PJJ6-F1
#
_entry.id   AF-A0A7S1PJJ6-F1
#
_cell.length_a   1.000
_cell.length_b   1.000
_cell.length_c   1.000
_cell.angle_alpha   90.00
_cell.angle_beta   90.00
_cell.angle_gamma   90.00
#
_symmetry.space_group_name_H-M   'P 1'
#
loop_
_entity.id
_entity.type
_entity.pdbx_description
1 polymer ?
#
loop_
_entity_poly.entity_id
_entity_poly.type
_entity_poly.pdbx_seq_one_letter_code
_entity_poly.pdbx_strand_id
1 'polypeptide(L)'
;DVFNCLPVSALVDEKIICMHGGLSPEINNMDQVRRIVRPTDVPESGVICDLLWADPDKDITGWSENDRGVSYLFGPDVVEKFLKKHDLDLVVRAHQVVEDGFEFFAKRQLITLFSAPNYCGEFDNAGAMMTIDETLMCSFKVLKPVKKK
;
A
#
# COMPACT_ATOMS: atom_id res chain seq x y z
N ASP A 1 -9.96 18.50 9.85
CA ASP A 1 -11.12 17.89 10.54
C ASP A 1 -11.58 16.59 9.91
N VAL A 2 -12.15 16.59 8.70
CA VAL A 2 -12.68 15.34 8.09
C VAL A 2 -11.61 14.28 7.82
N PHE A 3 -10.45 14.66 7.28
CA PHE A 3 -9.37 13.71 6.99
C PHE A 3 -8.84 13.01 8.24
N ASN A 4 -8.81 13.70 9.37
CA ASN A 4 -8.34 13.17 10.66
C ASN A 4 -9.24 12.03 11.19
N CYS A 5 -10.43 11.84 10.61
CA CYS A 5 -11.37 10.76 10.95
C CYS A 5 -11.26 9.54 10.03
N LEU A 6 -10.49 9.61 8.94
CA LEU A 6 -10.36 8.50 7.99
C LEU A 6 -9.68 7.28 8.65
N PRO A 7 -10.09 6.05 8.30
CA PRO A 7 -9.34 4.86 8.67
C PRO A 7 -7.99 4.82 7.92
N VAL A 8 -6.96 4.26 8.55
CA VAL A 8 -5.61 4.15 7.96
C VAL A 8 -5.37 2.83 7.23
N SER A 9 -6.20 1.82 7.48
CA SER A 9 -6.15 0.53 6.80
C SER A 9 -7.52 -0.15 6.76
N ALA A 10 -7.63 -1.17 5.91
CA ALA A 10 -8.77 -2.07 5.84
C ALA A 10 -8.29 -3.53 5.80
N LEU A 11 -9.14 -4.45 6.23
CA LEU A 11 -8.91 -5.89 6.13
C LEU A 11 -10.10 -6.49 5.38
N VAL A 12 -9.84 -7.14 4.25
CA VAL A 12 -10.84 -7.79 3.41
C VAL A 12 -10.76 -9.29 3.64
N ASP A 13 -11.89 -9.85 4.08
CA ASP A 13 -12.09 -11.29 4.32
C ASP A 13 -10.98 -11.95 5.15
N GLU A 14 -10.43 -11.20 6.11
CA GLU A 14 -9.34 -11.64 6.99
C GLU A 14 -8.03 -12.06 6.28
N LYS A 15 -7.92 -11.85 4.96
CA LYS A 15 -6.78 -12.31 4.14
C LYS A 15 -6.04 -11.21 3.41
N ILE A 16 -6.70 -10.10 3.08
CA ILE A 16 -6.08 -9.01 2.32
C ILE A 16 -6.05 -7.75 3.17
N ILE A 17 -4.85 -7.28 3.51
CA ILE A 17 -4.68 -6.00 4.19
C ILE A 17 -4.47 -4.88 3.17
N CYS A 18 -5.18 -3.78 3.35
CA CYS A 18 -5.11 -2.61 2.49
C CYS A 18 -4.64 -1.38 3.26
N MET A 19 -3.68 -0.62 2.73
CA MET A 19 -3.28 0.69 3.25
C MET A 19 -2.83 1.60 2.10
N HIS A 20 -2.55 2.88 2.37
CA HIS A 20 -2.05 3.78 1.33
C HIS A 20 -0.56 3.56 1.06
N GLY A 21 0.24 3.70 2.12
CA GLY A 21 1.69 3.56 2.18
C GLY A 21 2.09 2.10 2.21
N GLY A 22 2.60 1.61 3.34
CA GLY A 22 3.09 0.25 3.40
C GLY A 22 3.14 -0.29 4.81
N LEU A 23 4.07 -1.21 5.06
CA LEU A 23 4.22 -1.83 6.36
C LEU A 23 4.99 -0.91 7.31
N SER A 24 4.87 -1.17 8.61
CA SER A 24 5.63 -0.48 9.67
C SER A 24 6.46 -1.48 10.47
N PRO A 25 7.72 -1.15 10.83
CA PRO A 25 8.51 -1.97 11.75
C PRO A 25 7.92 -2.03 13.16
N GLU A 26 7.03 -1.09 13.51
CA GLU A 26 6.39 -1.01 14.83
C GLU A 26 5.13 -1.87 14.95
N ILE A 27 4.57 -2.36 13.83
CA ILE A 27 3.39 -3.23 13.85
C ILE A 27 3.81 -4.65 14.26
N ASN A 28 3.54 -4.97 15.51
CA ASN A 28 3.72 -6.29 16.08
C ASN A 28 2.40 -7.06 16.20
N ASN A 29 1.29 -6.34 16.37
CA ASN A 29 -0.07 -6.86 16.45
C ASN A 29 -1.01 -5.89 15.71
N MET A 30 -1.96 -6.43 14.94
CA MET A 30 -3.01 -5.67 14.26
C MET A 30 -3.90 -4.84 15.20
N ASP A 31 -3.96 -5.18 16.49
CA ASP A 31 -4.65 -4.35 17.49
C ASP A 31 -4.04 -2.96 17.65
N GLN A 32 -2.75 -2.78 17.35
CA GLN A 32 -2.12 -1.46 17.34
C GLN A 32 -2.80 -0.54 16.31
N VAL A 33 -3.19 -1.09 15.15
CA VAL A 33 -3.90 -0.34 14.10
C VAL A 33 -5.36 -0.12 14.49
N ARG A 34 -6.03 -1.12 15.08
CA ARG A 34 -7.44 -1.01 15.52
C ARG A 34 -7.64 0.02 16.64
N ARG A 35 -6.64 0.22 17.50
CA ARG A 35 -6.69 1.12 18.66
C ARG A 35 -6.32 2.56 18.34
N ILE A 36 -6.04 2.90 17.08
CA ILE A 36 -5.79 4.28 16.67
C ILE A 36 -7.02 5.13 16.97
N VAL A 37 -6.86 6.07 17.90
CA VAL A 37 -7.90 7.02 18.29
C VAL A 37 -8.04 8.06 17.19
N ARG A 38 -9.29 8.36 16.83
CA ARG A 38 -9.64 9.39 15.85
C ARG A 38 -10.58 10.41 16.51
N PRO A 39 -10.50 11.70 16.15
CA PRO A 39 -9.64 12.28 15.12
C PRO A 39 -8.17 12.35 15.54
N THR A 40 -7.26 12.10 14.61
CA THR A 40 -5.80 12.26 14.80
C THR A 40 -5.18 12.87 13.56
N ASP A 41 -4.14 13.69 13.75
CA ASP A 41 -3.28 14.11 12.65
C ASP A 41 -2.30 12.99 12.27
N VAL A 42 -1.63 13.14 11.14
CA VAL A 42 -0.54 12.24 10.73
C VAL A 42 0.74 12.66 11.46
N PRO A 43 1.31 11.82 12.34
CA PRO A 43 2.56 12.14 13.02
C PRO A 43 3.75 12.08 12.07
N GLU A 44 4.88 12.68 12.45
CA GLU A 44 6.13 12.64 11.66
C GLU A 44 6.77 11.23 11.62
N SER A 45 6.43 10.36 12.57
CA SER A 45 6.93 8.98 12.66
C SER A 45 5.93 8.03 13.32
N GLY A 46 6.19 6.73 13.24
CA GLY A 46 5.40 5.66 13.86
C GLY A 46 4.28 5.12 12.97
N VAL A 47 3.47 4.21 13.52
CA VAL A 47 2.52 3.37 12.77
C VAL A 47 1.64 4.13 11.76
N ILE A 48 1.06 5.28 12.12
CA ILE A 48 0.21 6.05 11.19
C ILE A 48 1.03 6.62 10.04
N CYS A 49 2.21 7.17 10.33
CA CYS A 49 3.13 7.69 9.32
C CYS A 49 3.51 6.57 8.34
N ASP A 50 3.92 5.42 8.87
CA ASP A 50 4.42 4.31 8.07
C ASP A 50 3.33 3.70 7.17
N LEU A 51 2.12 3.50 7.71
CA LEU A 51 0.96 3.01 6.95
C LEU A 51 0.56 3.94 5.79
N LEU A 52 0.99 5.20 5.81
CA LEU A 52 0.71 6.20 4.79
C LEU A 52 1.90 6.50 3.87
N TRP A 53 3.15 6.28 4.32
CA TRP A 53 4.35 6.74 3.62
C TRP A 53 5.41 5.68 3.31
N ALA A 54 5.33 4.47 3.89
CA ALA A 54 6.32 3.44 3.62
C ALA A 54 6.19 2.89 2.19
N ASP A 55 7.32 2.51 1.57
CA ASP A 55 7.37 1.98 0.21
C ASP A 55 8.10 0.63 0.11
N PRO A 56 7.63 -0.31 -0.74
CA PRO A 56 8.37 -1.52 -1.03
C PRO A 56 9.59 -1.24 -1.94
N ASP A 57 10.69 -1.93 -1.69
CA ASP A 57 11.89 -1.89 -2.54
C ASP A 57 12.45 -3.32 -2.73
N LYS A 58 12.70 -3.70 -3.98
CA LYS A 58 13.16 -5.05 -4.35
C LYS A 58 14.65 -5.26 -4.11
N ASP A 59 15.42 -4.18 -4.04
CA ASP A 59 16.87 -4.18 -4.01
C ASP A 59 17.42 -4.16 -2.56
N ILE A 60 16.53 -4.13 -1.56
CA ILE A 60 16.88 -4.18 -0.14
C ILE A 60 16.40 -5.44 0.56
N THR A 61 16.99 -5.73 1.73
CA THR A 61 16.52 -6.75 2.67
C THR A 61 16.23 -6.09 4.01
N GLY A 62 15.10 -6.41 4.63
CA GLY A 62 14.66 -5.76 5.86
C GLY A 62 14.13 -4.35 5.61
N TRP A 63 14.58 -3.39 6.43
CA TRP A 63 14.13 -2.00 6.41
C TRP A 63 15.30 -1.07 6.05
N SER A 64 15.01 0.01 5.32
CA SER A 64 15.96 1.08 5.02
C SER A 64 15.29 2.44 5.17
N GLU A 65 16.08 3.51 5.26
CA GLU A 65 15.56 4.88 5.15
C GLU A 65 14.93 5.09 3.77
N ASN A 66 13.85 5.88 3.74
CA ASN A 66 13.13 6.21 2.52
C ASN A 66 13.66 7.50 1.90
N ASP A 67 13.95 7.47 0.60
CA ASP A 67 14.42 8.62 -0.19
C ASP A 67 13.44 9.80 -0.20
N ARG A 68 12.18 9.56 0.19
CA ARG A 68 11.18 10.63 0.44
C ARG A 68 11.50 11.50 1.65
N GLY A 69 12.43 11.08 2.51
CA GLY A 69 12.74 11.75 3.78
C GLY A 69 11.70 11.52 4.88
N VAL A 70 10.81 10.54 4.71
CA VAL A 70 9.77 10.17 5.68
C VAL A 70 9.53 8.66 5.63
N SER A 71 9.32 8.03 6.80
CA SER A 71 9.09 6.58 6.92
C SER A 71 10.26 5.73 6.37
N TYR A 72 9.97 4.50 5.96
CA TYR A 72 10.95 3.47 5.61
C TYR A 72 10.66 2.87 4.23
N LEU A 73 11.72 2.31 3.63
CA LEU A 73 11.62 1.29 2.60
C LEU A 73 11.56 -0.10 3.26
N PHE A 74 10.87 -1.05 2.64
CA PHE A 74 10.84 -2.44 3.09
C PHE A 74 11.03 -3.47 1.97
N GLY A 75 11.81 -4.50 2.26
CA GLY A 75 12.14 -5.57 1.33
C GLY A 75 11.05 -6.63 1.17
N PRO A 76 11.19 -7.54 0.18
CA PRO A 76 10.28 -8.66 -0.01
C PRO A 76 10.17 -9.58 1.21
N ASP A 77 11.26 -9.72 1.96
CA ASP A 77 11.31 -10.56 3.16
C ASP A 77 10.45 -10.00 4.31
N VAL A 78 10.29 -8.68 4.37
CA VAL A 78 9.40 -8.03 5.34
C VAL A 78 7.94 -8.35 5.01
N VAL A 79 7.56 -8.29 3.74
CA VAL A 79 6.22 -8.66 3.28
C VAL A 79 5.91 -10.11 3.63
N GLU A 80 6.80 -11.04 3.26
CA GLU A 80 6.62 -12.47 3.53
C GLU A 80 6.47 -12.76 5.02
N LYS A 81 7.35 -12.17 5.86
CA LYS A 81 7.30 -12.32 7.32
C LYS A 81 6.02 -11.74 7.91
N PHE A 82 5.59 -10.56 7.44
CA PHE A 82 4.39 -9.90 7.92
C PHE A 82 3.14 -10.73 7.63
N LEU A 83 2.96 -11.16 6.39
CA LEU A 83 1.82 -11.97 5.97
C LEU A 83 1.75 -13.28 6.73
N LYS A 84 2.89 -13.99 6.85
CA LYS A 84 2.98 -15.23 7.61
C LYS A 84 2.66 -15.04 9.09
N LYS A 85 3.14 -13.96 9.71
CA LYS A 85 2.91 -13.67 11.13
C LYS A 85 1.44 -13.39 11.44
N HIS A 86 0.72 -12.80 10.49
CA HIS A 86 -0.66 -12.35 10.67
C HIS A 86 -1.70 -13.23 9.96
N ASP A 87 -1.29 -14.37 9.39
CA ASP A 87 -2.14 -15.29 8.61
C ASP A 87 -2.89 -14.61 7.45
N LEU A 88 -2.18 -13.71 6.76
CA LEU A 88 -2.67 -12.97 5.60
C LEU A 88 -2.07 -13.53 4.31
N ASP A 89 -2.76 -13.29 3.20
CA ASP A 89 -2.32 -13.76 1.89
C ASP A 89 -1.71 -12.63 1.03
N LEU A 90 -2.17 -11.38 1.24
CA LEU A 90 -1.86 -10.29 0.32
C LEU A 90 -1.86 -8.92 1.01
N VAL A 91 -0.89 -8.09 0.64
CA VAL A 91 -0.88 -6.64 0.91
C VAL A 91 -1.34 -5.90 -0.36
N VAL A 92 -2.30 -4.99 -0.23
CA VAL A 92 -2.70 -4.09 -1.31
C VAL A 92 -2.43 -2.65 -0.89
N ARG A 93 -1.70 -1.91 -1.72
CA ARG A 93 -1.31 -0.54 -1.40
C ARG A 93 -1.36 0.38 -2.61
N ALA A 94 -1.10 1.67 -2.42
CA ALA A 94 -1.14 2.69 -3.49
C ALA A 94 0.15 3.52 -3.57
N HIS A 95 0.07 4.85 -3.38
CA HIS A 95 1.17 5.83 -3.21
C HIS A 95 2.19 6.00 -4.36
N GLN A 96 2.73 4.92 -4.94
CA GLN A 96 3.72 4.96 -6.03
C GLN A 96 3.01 4.89 -7.39
N VAL A 97 3.43 5.76 -8.31
CA VAL A 97 3.02 5.69 -9.72
C VAL A 97 3.67 4.45 -10.34
N VAL A 98 2.88 3.62 -11.00
CA VAL A 98 3.33 2.40 -11.69
C VAL A 98 2.78 2.38 -13.11
N GLU A 99 3.56 1.86 -14.06
CA GLU A 99 3.33 2.00 -15.50
C GLU A 99 1.93 1.54 -15.94
N ASP A 100 1.53 0.32 -15.56
CA ASP A 100 0.24 -0.26 -15.94
C ASP A 100 -0.91 0.10 -14.97
N GLY A 101 -0.67 0.99 -14.02
CA GLY A 101 -1.60 1.33 -12.94
C GLY A 101 -1.71 0.26 -11.86
N PHE A 102 -1.08 -0.91 -12.03
CA PHE A 102 -0.83 -1.86 -10.95
C PHE A 102 0.53 -2.53 -11.12
N GLU A 103 1.12 -2.99 -10.02
CA GLU A 103 2.39 -3.73 -10.03
C GLU A 103 2.43 -4.79 -8.92
N PHE A 104 2.98 -5.96 -9.23
CA PHE A 104 3.19 -7.02 -8.24
C PHE A 104 4.59 -6.92 -7.63
N PHE A 105 4.66 -7.21 -6.33
CA PHE A 105 5.88 -7.27 -5.54
C PHE A 105 5.91 -8.54 -4.68
N ALA A 106 7.10 -8.93 -4.19
CA ALA A 106 7.31 -10.06 -3.29
C ALA A 106 6.58 -11.34 -3.72
N LYS A 107 6.87 -11.86 -4.94
CA LYS A 107 6.19 -13.05 -5.50
C LYS A 107 4.66 -12.93 -5.51
N ARG A 108 4.14 -11.74 -5.83
CA ARG A 108 2.71 -11.38 -5.89
C ARG A 108 2.02 -11.31 -4.52
N GLN A 109 2.78 -11.27 -3.43
CA GLN A 109 2.27 -11.09 -2.07
C GLN A 109 2.00 -9.62 -1.72
N LEU A 110 2.44 -8.68 -2.54
CA LEU A 110 2.05 -7.27 -2.47
C LEU A 110 1.64 -6.77 -3.84
N ILE A 111 0.62 -5.93 -3.89
CA ILE A 111 0.19 -5.22 -5.10
C ILE A 111 0.17 -3.72 -4.82
N THR A 112 0.84 -2.95 -5.68
CA THR A 112 0.68 -1.50 -5.77
C THR A 112 -0.41 -1.19 -6.78
N LEU A 113 -1.37 -0.32 -6.43
CA LEU A 113 -2.43 0.20 -7.29
C LEU A 113 -2.30 1.71 -7.43
N PHE A 114 -2.37 2.19 -8.66
CA PHE A 114 -2.40 3.61 -8.98
C PHE A 114 -3.53 3.88 -9.98
N SER A 115 -4.49 4.72 -9.62
CA SER A 115 -5.73 4.87 -10.39
C SER A 115 -5.82 6.18 -11.18
N ALA A 116 -4.79 7.02 -11.15
CA ALA A 116 -4.74 8.27 -11.92
C ALA A 116 -3.89 8.07 -13.20
N PRO A 117 -4.52 7.86 -14.38
CA PRO A 117 -3.78 7.77 -15.64
C PRO A 117 -3.19 9.12 -16.02
N ASN A 118 -2.07 9.10 -16.74
CA ASN A 118 -1.32 10.31 -17.12
C ASN A 118 -1.05 11.23 -15.92
N TYR A 119 -0.46 10.67 -14.86
CA TYR A 119 -0.32 11.39 -13.60
C TYR A 119 0.38 12.74 -13.81
N CYS A 120 -0.23 13.81 -13.30
CA CYS A 120 0.21 15.20 -13.47
C CYS A 120 0.41 15.68 -14.92
N GLY A 121 0.08 14.89 -15.95
CA GLY A 121 0.43 15.20 -17.34
C GLY A 121 1.90 14.96 -17.69
N GLU A 122 2.67 14.35 -16.79
CA GLU A 122 4.12 14.15 -16.91
C GLU A 122 4.51 12.68 -17.09
N PHE A 123 3.61 11.76 -16.74
CA PHE A 123 3.79 10.32 -16.84
C PHE A 123 2.88 9.75 -17.92
N ASP A 124 3.28 8.68 -18.59
CA ASP A 124 2.42 7.96 -19.55
C ASP A 124 1.71 6.75 -18.90
N ASN A 125 1.63 6.72 -17.57
CA ASN A 125 1.08 5.59 -16.83
C ASN A 125 -0.44 5.42 -17.07
N ALA A 126 -0.89 4.17 -17.01
CA ALA A 126 -2.30 3.85 -16.89
C ALA A 126 -2.79 4.01 -15.44
N GLY A 127 -4.10 4.08 -15.27
CA GLY A 127 -4.77 3.89 -14.00
C GLY A 127 -5.32 2.47 -13.92
N ALA A 128 -5.29 1.82 -12.75
CA ALA A 128 -5.95 0.54 -12.56
C ALA A 128 -6.90 0.53 -11.35
N MET A 129 -7.83 -0.41 -11.39
CA MET A 129 -8.68 -0.81 -10.27
C MET A 129 -8.61 -2.33 -10.11
N MET A 130 -8.52 -2.81 -8.88
CA MET A 130 -8.60 -4.23 -8.57
C MET A 130 -10.02 -4.60 -8.11
N THR A 131 -10.55 -5.69 -8.66
CA THR A 131 -11.81 -6.31 -8.21
C THR A 131 -11.47 -7.62 -7.50
N ILE A 132 -12.01 -7.79 -6.30
CA ILE A 132 -11.92 -9.01 -5.51
C ILE A 132 -13.33 -9.61 -5.46
N ASP A 133 -13.48 -10.85 -5.92
CA ASP A 133 -14.76 -11.57 -5.81
C ASP A 133 -14.90 -12.34 -4.49
N GLU A 134 -16.04 -13.02 -4.30
CA GLU A 134 -16.35 -13.80 -3.10
C GLU A 134 -15.40 -14.99 -2.86
N THR A 135 -14.62 -15.38 -3.87
CA THR A 135 -13.59 -16.44 -3.76
C THR A 135 -12.19 -15.88 -3.55
N LEU A 136 -12.09 -14.57 -3.30
CA LEU A 136 -10.85 -13.79 -3.23
C LEU A 136 -10.04 -13.78 -4.53
N MET A 137 -10.69 -14.04 -5.66
CA MET A 137 -10.03 -13.91 -6.96
C MET A 137 -9.82 -12.44 -7.29
N CYS A 138 -8.55 -12.06 -7.45
CA CYS A 138 -8.16 -10.70 -7.82
C CYS A 138 -8.10 -10.56 -9.35
N SER A 139 -8.84 -9.60 -9.91
CA SER A 139 -8.79 -9.21 -11.32
C SER A 139 -8.60 -7.69 -11.46
N PHE A 140 -8.05 -7.25 -12.59
CA PHE A 140 -7.69 -5.84 -12.80
C PHE A 140 -8.43 -5.23 -14.00
N LYS A 141 -8.90 -4.00 -13.82
CA LYS A 141 -9.40 -3.15 -14.90
C LYS A 141 -8.44 -1.99 -15.09
N VAL A 142 -7.89 -1.85 -16.29
CA VAL A 142 -6.88 -0.84 -16.63
C VAL A 142 -7.48 0.24 -17.55
N LEU A 143 -7.27 1.49 -17.18
CA LEU A 143 -7.64 2.71 -17.89
C LEU A 143 -6.37 3.36 -18.43
N LYS A 144 -6.13 3.20 -19.73
CA LYS A 144 -5.00 3.84 -20.41
C LYS A 144 -5.22 5.35 -20.54
N PRO A 145 -4.14 6.16 -20.54
CA PRO A 145 -4.26 7.59 -20.70
C PRO A 145 -4.86 7.95 -22.06
N VAL A 146 -5.73 8.95 -22.08
CA VAL A 146 -6.32 9.47 -23.33
C VAL A 146 -5.29 10.38 -23.99
N LYS A 147 -4.86 10.03 -25.20
CA LYS A 147 -4.03 10.94 -26.02
C LYS A 147 -4.84 12.21 -26.30
N LYS A 148 -4.32 13.38 -25.93
CA LYS A 148 -4.91 14.65 -26.37
C LYS A 148 -4.91 14.67 -27.90
N LYS A 149 -6.08 14.92 -28.51
CA LYS A 149 -6.22 15.15 -29.95
C LYS A 149 -5.58 16.47 -30.35
#